data_AF-A0A1T4Z1W3-F1
#
_entry.id   AF-A0A1T4Z1W3-F1
#
_cell.length_a   1.000
_cell.length_b   1.000
_cell.length_c   1.000
_cell.angle_alpha   90.00
_cell.angle_beta   90.00
_cell.angle_gamma   90.00
#
_symmetry.space_group_name_H-M   'P 1'
#
loop_
_entity.id
_entity.type
_entity.pdbx_description
1 polymer ?
#
loop_
_entity_poly.entity_id
_entity_poly.type
_entity_poly.pdbx_seq_one_letter_code
_entity_poly.pdbx_strand_id
1 'polypeptide(L)'
;MREVLLTSHSPFVVSDCPKENVLVFEKNEAGLVQWHNPDFQTFGASATLITHEIFGRRETIGDYANEELKKIEAKLEAPGQDARSLARELDRTLGDSIEKTLAITRILKNSSKP
;
A
#
# COMPACT_ATOMS: atom_id res chain seq x y z
N MET A 1 24.74 0.02 30.13
CA MET A 1 24.12 0.39 28.84
C MET A 1 23.44 -0.85 28.30
N ARG A 2 22.21 -0.76 27.80
CA ARG A 2 21.52 -1.89 27.14
C ARG A 2 21.39 -1.54 25.66
N GLU A 3 21.83 -2.44 24.82
CA GLU A 3 21.65 -2.37 23.36
C GLU A 3 20.53 -3.34 22.98
N VAL A 4 19.71 -2.96 22.00
CA VAL A 4 18.61 -3.77 21.48
C VAL A 4 18.74 -3.80 19.97
N LEU A 5 18.69 -5.00 19.41
CA LEU A 5 18.55 -5.20 17.97
C LEU A 5 17.10 -5.53 17.64
N LEU A 6 16.50 -4.76 16.74
CA LEU A 6 15.13 -4.96 16.28
C LEU A 6 15.13 -5.17 14.76
N THR A 7 14.53 -6.27 14.31
CA THR A 7 14.31 -6.55 12.89
C THR A 7 12.85 -6.28 12.54
N SER A 8 12.59 -5.44 11.55
CA SER A 8 11.21 -5.08 11.16
C SER A 8 11.14 -4.67 9.70
N HIS A 9 9.99 -4.96 9.06
CA HIS A 9 9.57 -4.35 7.79
C HIS A 9 8.63 -3.15 8.00
N SER A 10 8.48 -2.67 9.24
CA SER A 10 7.66 -1.50 9.54
C SER A 10 8.43 -0.22 9.25
N PRO A 11 7.97 0.63 8.31
CA PRO A 11 8.61 1.92 8.05
C PRO A 11 8.52 2.85 9.27
N PHE A 12 7.55 2.66 10.16
CA PHE A 12 7.39 3.48 11.36
C PHE A 12 8.50 3.25 12.38
N VAL A 13 8.95 2.01 12.54
CA VAL A 13 10.10 1.70 13.41
C VAL A 13 11.35 2.37 12.88
N VAL A 14 11.57 2.28 11.56
CA VAL A 14 12.71 2.92 10.89
C VAL A 14 12.64 4.45 11.01
N SER A 15 11.44 5.03 10.93
CA SER A 15 11.25 6.48 11.04
C SER A 15 11.60 7.06 12.40
N ASP A 16 11.69 6.23 13.44
CA ASP A 16 12.03 6.65 14.80
C ASP A 16 13.53 6.42 15.13
N CYS A 17 14.32 6.00 14.14
CA CYS A 17 15.74 5.72 14.29
C CYS A 17 16.59 6.65 13.41
N PRO A 18 17.68 7.25 13.93
CA PRO A 18 18.71 7.89 13.10
C PRO A 18 19.34 6.90 12.12
N LYS A 19 19.69 7.35 10.91
CA LYS A 19 20.15 6.48 9.82
C LYS A 19 21.38 5.63 10.17
N GLU A 20 22.27 6.14 11.02
CA GLU A 20 23.45 5.45 11.53
C GLU A 20 23.10 4.19 12.34
N ASN A 21 21.91 4.14 12.91
CA ASN A 21 21.39 3.01 13.70
C ASN A 21 20.49 2.07 12.87
N VAL A 22 20.33 2.34 11.57
CA VAL A 22 19.52 1.53 10.66
C VAL A 22 20.43 0.75 9.72
N LEU A 23 20.26 -0.58 9.69
CA LEU A 23 20.95 -1.48 8.78
C LEU A 23 19.94 -2.09 7.81
N VAL A 24 20.10 -1.80 6.52
CA VAL A 24 19.29 -2.38 5.44
C VAL A 24 20.00 -3.64 4.94
N PHE A 25 19.27 -4.74 4.82
CA PHE A 25 19.79 -6.01 4.33
C PHE A 25 19.14 -6.35 2.99
N GLU A 26 19.97 -6.67 2.01
CA GLU A 26 19.54 -7.04 0.66
C GLU A 26 20.33 -8.24 0.13
N LYS A 27 19.73 -9.01 -0.78
CA LYS A 27 20.43 -10.08 -1.49
C LYS A 27 20.84 -9.58 -2.86
N ASN A 28 22.13 -9.71 -3.19
CA ASN A 28 22.61 -9.41 -4.53
C ASN A 28 22.22 -10.52 -5.53
N GLU A 29 22.52 -10.31 -6.81
CA GLU A 29 22.21 -11.27 -7.89
C GLU A 29 22.84 -12.66 -7.69
N ALA A 30 23.96 -12.74 -6.98
CA ALA A 30 24.62 -14.00 -6.62
C ALA A 30 23.99 -14.69 -5.39
N GLY A 31 22.94 -14.11 -4.81
CA GLY A 31 22.26 -14.62 -3.62
C GLY A 31 22.98 -14.35 -2.30
N LEU A 32 24.07 -13.57 -2.31
CA LEU A 32 24.80 -13.18 -1.10
C LEU A 32 24.10 -12.00 -0.42
N VAL A 33 24.00 -12.06 0.91
CA VAL A 33 23.42 -10.98 1.71
C VAL A 33 24.47 -9.88 1.90
N GLN A 34 24.09 -8.65 1.58
CA GLN A 34 24.85 -7.43 1.82
C GLN A 34 24.05 -6.51 2.73
N TRP A 35 24.75 -5.57 3.37
CA TRP A 35 24.11 -4.55 4.19
C TRP A 35 24.70 -3.17 3.92
N HIS A 36 23.86 -2.15 4.12
CA HIS A 36 24.25 -0.75 4.03
C HIS A 36 23.40 0.09 4.99
N ASN A 37 23.88 1.27 5.37
CA ASN A 37 23.05 2.29 6.01
C ASN A 37 22.23 3.03 4.93
N PRO A 38 21.02 3.53 5.25
CA PRO A 38 20.24 4.32 4.31
C PRO A 38 20.98 5.57 3.79
N ASP A 39 20.79 5.90 2.52
CA ASP A 39 21.40 7.08 1.87
C ASP A 39 20.74 8.41 2.29
N PHE A 40 19.64 8.35 3.05
CA PHE A 40 18.88 9.50 3.55
C PHE A 40 18.73 9.45 5.07
N GLN A 41 18.33 10.57 5.69
CA GLN A 41 18.00 10.58 7.12
C GLN A 41 16.66 9.90 7.34
N THR A 42 16.65 8.81 8.11
CA THR A 42 15.44 8.04 8.44
C THR A 42 14.65 8.65 9.58
N PHE A 43 15.30 9.31 10.54
CA PHE A 43 14.60 9.90 11.69
C PHE A 43 13.63 11.00 11.23
N GLY A 44 12.33 10.80 11.46
CA GLY A 44 11.26 11.69 11.03
C GLY A 44 10.91 11.60 9.53
N ALA A 45 11.51 10.68 8.77
CA ALA A 45 11.14 10.48 7.37
C ALA A 45 9.73 9.89 7.23
N SER A 46 9.05 10.22 6.13
CA SER A 46 7.70 9.69 5.89
C SER A 46 7.75 8.18 5.67
N ALA A 47 6.71 7.49 6.14
CA ALA A 47 6.59 6.05 5.95
C ALA A 47 6.64 5.69 4.45
N THR A 48 6.02 6.52 3.59
CA THR A 48 6.07 6.35 2.13
C THR A 48 7.49 6.40 1.57
N LEU A 49 8.31 7.37 2.00
CA LEU A 49 9.70 7.47 1.54
C LEU A 49 10.51 6.25 1.98
N ILE A 50 10.39 5.84 3.25
CA ILE A 50 11.07 4.66 3.78
C ILE A 50 10.65 3.40 3.02
N THR A 51 9.34 3.24 2.79
CA THR A 51 8.81 2.10 2.05
C THR A 51 9.32 2.05 0.61
N HIS A 52 9.48 3.21 -0.03
CA HIS A 52 10.03 3.30 -1.37
C HIS A 52 11.53 2.97 -1.41
N GLU A 53 12.33 3.69 -0.63
CA GLU A 53 13.80 3.65 -0.71
C GLU A 53 14.38 2.38 -0.08
N ILE A 54 13.80 1.88 1.02
CA ILE A 54 14.37 0.73 1.76
C ILE A 54 13.69 -0.59 1.37
N PHE A 55 12.37 -0.60 1.18
CA PHE A 55 11.63 -1.83 0.89
C PHE A 55 11.34 -2.02 -0.60
N GLY A 56 11.76 -1.09 -1.47
CA GLY A 56 11.56 -1.19 -2.91
C GLY A 56 10.09 -1.20 -3.34
N ARG A 57 9.17 -0.80 -2.46
CA ARG A 57 7.73 -0.80 -2.75
C ARG A 57 7.32 0.58 -3.20
N ARG A 58 7.10 0.71 -4.51
CA ARG A 58 6.68 1.96 -5.14
C ARG A 58 5.18 2.20 -5.07
N GLU A 59 4.41 1.12 -4.90
CA GLU A 59 2.95 1.16 -4.77
C GLU A 59 2.57 1.86 -3.47
N THR A 60 1.83 2.96 -3.57
CA THR A 60 1.26 3.62 -2.41
C THR A 60 -0.03 2.91 -1.97
N ILE A 61 -0.46 3.17 -0.73
CA ILE A 61 -1.77 2.72 -0.24
C ILE A 61 -2.91 3.21 -1.16
N GLY A 62 -2.76 4.43 -1.71
CA GLY A 62 -3.70 4.99 -2.67
C GLY A 62 -3.69 4.27 -4.01
N ASP A 63 -2.51 3.89 -4.52
CA ASP A 63 -2.38 3.13 -5.77
C ASP A 63 -3.08 1.77 -5.65
N TYR A 64 -2.83 1.04 -4.57
CA TYR A 64 -3.49 -0.23 -4.30
C TYR A 64 -5.02 -0.08 -4.24
N ALA A 65 -5.53 0.90 -3.49
CA ALA A 65 -6.97 1.14 -3.41
C ALA A 65 -7.58 1.50 -4.77
N ASN A 66 -6.87 2.30 -5.58
CA ASN A 66 -7.30 2.68 -6.92
C ASN A 66 -7.30 1.49 -7.90
N GLU A 67 -6.33 0.58 -7.78
CA GLU A 67 -6.31 -0.66 -8.57
C GLU A 67 -7.49 -1.57 -8.24
N GLU A 68 -7.82 -1.73 -6.95
CA GLU A 68 -9.00 -2.48 -6.53
C GLU A 68 -10.31 -1.85 -7.04
N LEU A 69 -10.41 -0.51 -6.98
CA LEU A 69 -11.54 0.22 -7.56
C LEU A 69 -11.68 -0.05 -9.06
N LYS A 70 -10.59 0.07 -9.82
CA LYS A 70 -10.59 -0.19 -11.27
C LYS A 70 -10.96 -1.64 -11.61
N LYS A 71 -10.52 -2.62 -10.81
CA LYS A 71 -10.90 -4.03 -10.99
C LYS A 71 -12.41 -4.21 -10.87
N ILE A 72 -13.06 -3.57 -9.88
CA ILE A 72 -14.51 -3.64 -9.69
C ILE A 72 -15.26 -2.88 -10.80
N GLU A 73 -14.80 -1.68 -11.19
CA GLU A 73 -15.40 -0.95 -12.30
C GLU A 73 -15.32 -1.74 -13.62
N ALA A 74 -14.21 -2.42 -13.89
CA ALA A 74 -14.07 -3.27 -15.07
C ALA A 74 -15.04 -4.47 -15.06
N LYS A 75 -15.36 -5.04 -13.89
CA LYS A 75 -16.39 -6.08 -13.77
C LYS A 75 -17.78 -5.55 -14.10
N LEU A 76 -18.08 -4.28 -13.82
CA LEU A 76 -19.39 -3.66 -14.10
C LEU A 76 -19.68 -3.60 -15.61
N GLU A 77 -18.65 -3.44 -16.44
CA GLU A 77 -18.78 -3.40 -17.90
C GLU A 77 -19.12 -4.78 -18.51
N ALA A 78 -19.01 -5.87 -17.73
CA ALA A 78 -19.35 -7.21 -18.19
C ALA A 78 -20.88 -7.48 -18.13
N PRO A 79 -21.48 -8.12 -19.16
CA PRO A 79 -22.91 -8.41 -19.18
C PRO A 79 -23.35 -9.31 -18.03
N GLY A 80 -24.50 -9.01 -17.40
CA GLY A 80 -25.15 -9.88 -16.40
C GLY A 80 -24.62 -9.74 -14.97
N GLN A 81 -23.82 -8.72 -14.67
CA GLN A 81 -23.33 -8.45 -13.32
C GLN A 81 -24.36 -7.73 -12.45
N ASP A 82 -24.50 -8.18 -11.20
CA ASP A 82 -25.33 -7.51 -10.20
C ASP A 82 -24.56 -6.37 -9.52
N ALA A 83 -24.98 -5.14 -9.80
CA ALA A 83 -24.40 -3.94 -9.22
C ALA A 83 -24.44 -3.94 -7.67
N ARG A 84 -25.44 -4.57 -7.05
CA ARG A 84 -25.51 -4.67 -5.59
C ARG A 84 -24.46 -5.62 -5.03
N SER A 85 -24.21 -6.74 -5.71
CA SER A 85 -23.13 -7.67 -5.38
C SER A 85 -21.76 -6.99 -5.46
N LEU A 86 -21.49 -6.26 -6.54
CA LEU A 86 -20.23 -5.52 -6.72
C LEU A 86 -20.03 -4.41 -5.69
N ALA A 87 -21.09 -3.67 -5.35
CA ALA A 87 -21.02 -2.66 -4.28
C ALA A 87 -20.67 -3.29 -2.91
N ARG A 88 -21.21 -4.47 -2.60
CA ARG A 88 -20.88 -5.22 -1.38
C ARG A 88 -19.46 -5.78 -1.40
N GLU A 89 -18.98 -6.23 -2.55
CA GLU A 89 -17.58 -6.67 -2.71
C GLU A 89 -16.64 -5.50 -2.40
N LEU A 90 -16.90 -4.33 -2.99
CA LEU A 90 -16.09 -3.14 -2.78
C LEU A 90 -16.09 -2.68 -1.30
N ASP A 91 -17.25 -2.72 -0.64
CA ASP A 91 -17.39 -2.37 0.77
C ASP A 91 -16.65 -3.31 1.73
N ARG A 92 -16.48 -4.59 1.34
CA ARG A 92 -15.72 -5.57 2.12
C ARG A 92 -14.21 -5.50 1.87
N THR A 93 -13.79 -5.06 0.69
CA THR A 93 -12.37 -5.01 0.30
C THR A 93 -11.70 -3.72 0.75
N LEU A 94 -12.40 -2.57 0.63
CA LEU A 94 -11.82 -1.26 0.91
C LEU A 94 -12.39 -0.62 2.18
N GLY A 95 -11.50 0.03 2.94
CA GLY A 95 -11.88 0.88 4.07
C GLY A 95 -12.71 2.10 3.65
N ASP A 96 -13.28 2.78 4.63
CA ASP A 96 -14.11 3.96 4.39
C ASP A 96 -13.29 5.11 3.79
N SER A 97 -13.69 5.55 2.60
CA SER A 97 -13.09 6.68 1.89
C SER A 97 -14.11 7.39 1.00
N ILE A 98 -13.77 8.60 0.57
CA ILE A 98 -14.58 9.38 -0.37
C ILE A 98 -14.64 8.65 -1.71
N GLU A 99 -13.50 8.13 -2.18
CA GLU A 99 -13.34 7.39 -3.43
C GLU A 99 -14.24 6.15 -3.44
N LYS A 100 -14.25 5.36 -2.35
CA LYS A 100 -15.14 4.19 -2.20
C LYS A 100 -16.60 4.61 -2.28
N THR A 101 -16.98 5.66 -1.55
CA THR A 101 -18.37 6.15 -1.50
C THR A 101 -18.87 6.62 -2.86
N LEU A 102 -18.04 7.38 -3.59
CA LEU A 102 -18.32 7.82 -4.96
C LEU A 102 -18.46 6.63 -5.92
N ALA A 103 -17.58 5.64 -5.82
CA ALA A 103 -17.62 4.43 -6.65
C ALA A 103 -18.90 3.61 -6.41
N ILE A 104 -19.27 3.36 -5.15
CA ILE A 104 -20.53 2.67 -4.80
C ILE A 104 -21.74 3.44 -5.36
N THR A 105 -21.76 4.76 -5.20
CA THR A 105 -22.86 5.59 -5.71
C THR A 105 -22.97 5.50 -7.24
N ARG A 106 -21.83 5.50 -7.94
CA ARG A 106 -21.76 5.36 -9.40
C ARG A 106 -22.27 3.98 -9.85
N ILE A 107 -21.82 2.91 -9.20
CA ILE A 107 -22.24 1.53 -9.48
C ILE A 107 -23.76 1.40 -9.33
N LEU A 108 -24.32 1.88 -8.22
CA LEU A 108 -25.76 1.79 -7.96
C LEU A 108 -26.57 2.68 -8.92
N LYS A 109 -26.07 3.85 -9.30
CA LYS A 109 -26.74 4.73 -10.27
C LYS A 109 -26.75 4.16 -11.69
N ASN A 110 -25.70 3.45 -12.10
CA ASN A 110 -25.67 2.78 -13.40
C ASN A 110 -26.69 1.64 -13.48
N SER A 111 -27.01 0.99 -12.36
CA SER A 111 -28.06 -0.04 -12.28
C SER A 111 -29.50 0.49 -12.32
N SER A 112 -29.71 1.81 -12.14
CA SER A 112 -31.02 2.45 -12.15
C SER A 112 -31.35 3.20 -13.44
N LYS A 113 -30.49 3.11 -14.47
CA LYS A 113 -30.84 3.55 -15.82
C LYS A 113 -31.77 2.50 -16.47
N PRO A 114 -32.91 2.91 -17.05
CA PRO A 114 -33.83 2.02 -17.76
C PRO A 114 -33.21 1.44 -19.03
#